data_AF-A0A392U7V7-F1
#
_entry.id   AF-A0A392U7V7-F1
#
_cell.length_a   1.000
_cell.length_b   1.000
_cell.length_c   1.000
_cell.angle_alpha   90.00
_cell.angle_beta   90.00
_cell.angle_gamma   90.00
#
_symmetry.space_group_name_H-M   'P 1'
#
loop_
_entity.id
_entity.type
_entity.pdbx_description
1 polymer ?
#
loop_
_entity_poly.entity_id
_entity_poly.type
_entity_poly.pdbx_seq_one_letter_code
_entity_poly.pdbx_strand_id
1 'polypeptide(L)' 'MARDHQPGREDEARLKRFMKHKPPTFTGGYNPEGAV' A
#
# COMPACT_ATOMS: atom_id res chain seq x y z
N MET A 1 23.29 -10.73 6.33
CA MET A 1 23.18 -10.01 5.04
C MET A 1 22.02 -9.05 5.16
N ALA A 2 22.28 -7.74 5.20
CA ALA A 2 21.24 -6.74 5.10
C ALA A 2 20.63 -6.85 3.70
N ARG A 3 19.31 -7.03 3.61
CA ARG A 3 18.62 -6.91 2.33
C ARG A 3 18.74 -5.44 1.95
N ASP A 4 19.35 -5.13 0.81
CA ASP A 4 19.37 -3.78 0.27
C ASP A 4 17.92 -3.33 0.03
N HIS A 5 17.29 -2.82 1.10
CA HIS A 5 15.93 -2.31 1.09
C HIS A 5 15.99 -0.91 0.51
N GLN A 6 16.12 -0.82 -0.82
CA GLN A 6 15.98 0.44 -1.54
C GLN A 6 14.49 0.80 -1.54
N PRO A 7 14.02 1.65 -0.61
CA PRO A 7 12.61 1.76 -0.28
C PRO A 7 11.79 2.13 -1.51
N GLY A 8 12.26 3.12 -2.28
CA GLY A 8 11.57 3.57 -3.50
C GLY A 8 11.37 2.50 -4.57
N ARG A 9 12.28 1.53 -4.72
CA ARG A 9 12.15 0.45 -5.72
C ARG A 9 11.20 -0.65 -5.26
N GLU A 10 11.22 -0.96 -3.97
CA GLU A 10 10.30 -1.94 -3.38
C GLU A 10 8.89 -1.39 -3.26
N ASP A 11 8.73 -0.10 -2.94
CA ASP A 11 7.46 0.63 -2.96
C ASP A 11 6.80 0.60 -4.34
N GLU A 12 7.56 0.87 -5.40
CA GLU A 12 7.06 0.85 -6.77
C GLU A 12 6.68 -0.57 -7.22
N ALA A 13 7.52 -1.57 -6.91
CA ALA A 13 7.21 -2.97 -7.19
C ALA A 13 5.97 -3.46 -6.41
N ARG A 14 5.82 -3.02 -5.16
CA ARG A 14 4.67 -3.30 -4.29
C ARG A 14 3.41 -2.64 -4.85
N LEU A 15 3.48 -1.38 -5.27
CA LEU A 15 2.36 -0.66 -5.89
C LEU A 15 1.93 -1.32 -7.21
N LYS A 16 2.89 -1.66 -8.06
CA LYS A 16 2.63 -2.35 -9.34
C LYS A 16 1.94 -3.69 -9.13
N ARG A 17 2.36 -4.46 -8.12
CA ARG A 17 1.72 -5.73 -7.74
C ARG A 17 0.30 -5.49 -7.19
N PHE A 18 0.14 -4.48 -6.34
CA PHE A 18 -1.15 -4.12 -5.76
C PHE A 18 -2.18 -3.79 -6.84
N MET A 19 -1.84 -2.93 -7.80
CA MET A 19 -2.76 -2.59 -8.91
C MET A 19 -3.04 -3.77 -9.85
N LYS A 20 -2.04 -4.63 -10.12
CA LYS A 20 -2.20 -5.81 -11.00
C LYS A 20 -3.28 -6.77 -10.51
N HIS A 21 -3.45 -6.90 -9.19
CA HIS A 21 -4.37 -7.87 -8.61
C HIS A 21 -5.77 -7.31 -8.32
N LYS A 22 -6.09 -6.08 -8.78
CA LYS A 22 -7.35 -5.37 -8.47
C LYS A 22 -7.69 -5.50 -6.99
N PRO A 23 -7.03 -4.69 -6.15
CA PRO A 23 -7.18 -4.82 -4.72
C PRO A 23 -8.66 -4.61 -4.34
N PRO A 24 -9.13 -5.29 -3.29
CA PRO A 24 -10.50 -5.11 -2.84
C PRO A 24 -10.74 -3.63 -2.58
N THR A 25 -11.82 -3.10 -3.15
CA THR A 25 -12.22 -1.73 -2.88
C THR A 25 -12.57 -1.64 -1.41
N PHE A 26 -11.87 -0.77 -0.67
CA PHE A 26 -12.24 -0.48 0.70
C PHE A 26 -13.60 0.24 0.69
N THR A 27 -14.63 -0.42 1.23
CA THR A 27 -16.02 0.10 1.32
C THR A 27 -16.34 0.68 2.70
N GLY A 28 -15.41 0.61 3.65
CA GLY A 28 -15.53 1.33 4.91
C GLY A 28 -15.37 2.82 4.62
N GLY A 29 -16.42 3.62 4.70
CA GLY A 29 -16.30 5.07 4.56
C GLY A 29 -15.25 5.63 5.51
N TYR A 30 -14.59 6.72 5.12
CA TYR A 30 -13.71 7.46 6.02
C TYR A 30 -14.54 8.03 7.17
N ASN A 31 -14.18 7.73 8.42
CA ASN A 31 -14.78 8.33 9.60
C ASN A 31 -13.90 9.48 10.10
N PRO A 32 -14.16 10.74 9.72
CA PRO A 32 -13.38 11.88 10.18
C PRO A 32 -13.52 12.14 11.68
N GLU A 33 -14.56 11.61 12.36
CA GLU A 33 -14.79 11.86 13.78
C GLU A 33 -13.99 10.95 14.72
N GLY A 34 -13.38 9.88 14.18
CA GLY A 34 -12.62 8.90 14.96
C GLY A 34 -11.10 9.11 14.96
N ALA A 35 -10.61 10.15 14.28
CA ALA A 35 -9.18 10.47 14.25
C ALA A 35 -8.85 11.40 15.43
N VAL A 36 -8.37 10.82 16.53
CA VAL A 36 -7.77 11.52 17.68
C VAL A 36 -6.25 11.59 17.57
#